data_AF-A0AAW4WRD6-F1
#
_entry.id   AF-A0AAW4WRD6-F1
#
_cell.length_a   1.000
_cell.length_b   1.000
_cell.length_c   1.000
_cell.angle_alpha   90.00
_cell.angle_beta   90.00
_cell.angle_gamma   90.00
#
_symmetry.space_group_name_H-M   'P 1'
#
loop_
_entity.id
_entity.type
_entity.pdbx_description
1 polymer ?
#
loop_
_entity_poly.entity_id
_entity_poly.type
_entity_poly.pdbx_seq_one_letter_code
_entity_poly.pdbx_strand_id
1 'polypeptide(L)' 'MVWMKADGHVDVPQVMHRAMLALGCDQVMMEPVLRRAGLSISTPGISYASIDHSMWRYRDIDNNERHL' A
#
# COMPACT_ATOMS: atom_id res chain seq x y z
N MET A 1 -8.26 6.20 -5.72
CA MET A 1 -8.76 5.13 -4.82
C MET A 1 -8.49 3.82 -5.52
N VAL A 2 -7.96 2.85 -4.78
CA VAL A 2 -7.56 1.53 -5.31
C VAL A 2 -8.15 0.47 -4.40
N TRP A 3 -8.65 -0.61 -4.97
CA TRP A 3 -9.00 -1.80 -4.19
C TRP A 3 -7.79 -2.72 -4.17
N MET A 4 -7.46 -3.25 -2.99
CA MET A 4 -6.34 -4.15 -2.77
C MET A 4 -6.82 -5.49 -2.20
N LYS A 5 -6.22 -6.58 -2.68
CA LYS A 5 -6.37 -7.96 -2.20
C LYS A 5 -5.07 -8.69 -2.57
N ALA A 6 -4.66 -9.67 -1.78
CA ALA A 6 -3.55 -10.55 -2.16
C ALA A 6 -3.87 -11.32 -3.44
N ASP A 7 -2.88 -11.47 -4.31
CA ASP A 7 -2.97 -12.32 -5.49
C ASP A 7 -2.70 -13.78 -5.10
N GLY A 8 -3.76 -14.49 -4.74
CA GLY A 8 -3.71 -15.88 -4.28
C GLY A 8 -4.47 -16.08 -2.97
N HIS A 9 -4.19 -17.21 -2.32
CA HIS A 9 -4.74 -17.53 -1.00
C HIS A 9 -3.67 -17.30 0.08
N VAL A 10 -4.07 -16.58 1.12
CA VAL A 10 -3.23 -16.22 2.25
C VAL A 10 -3.72 -16.98 3.48
N ASP A 11 -2.98 -17.99 3.90
CA ASP A 11 -3.20 -18.74 5.15
C ASP A 11 -1.99 -18.52 6.06
N VAL A 12 -1.98 -17.38 6.74
CA VAL A 12 -0.88 -16.95 7.60
C VAL A 12 -1.43 -16.32 8.89
N PRO A 13 -0.64 -16.26 9.97
CA PRO A 13 -1.07 -15.59 11.18
C PRO A 13 -1.36 -14.10 10.95
N GLN A 14 -2.21 -13.53 11.80
CA GLN A 14 -2.70 -12.16 11.63
C GLN A 14 -1.61 -11.07 11.58
N VAL A 15 -0.46 -11.32 12.22
CA VAL A 15 0.70 -10.42 12.13
C VAL A 15 1.22 -10.28 10.70
N MET A 16 1.18 -11.37 9.91
CA MET A 16 1.60 -11.37 8.51
C MET A 16 0.57 -10.68 7.63
N HIS A 17 -0.72 -10.88 7.88
CA HIS A 17 -1.78 -10.11 7.20
C HIS A 17 -1.58 -8.60 7.38
N ARG A 18 -1.33 -8.15 8.61
CA ARG A 18 -1.05 -6.74 8.92
C ARG A 18 0.24 -6.24 8.27
N ALA A 19 1.29 -7.06 8.21
CA ALA A 19 2.55 -6.71 7.57
C ALA A 19 2.40 -6.56 6.04
N MET A 20 1.66 -7.47 5.40
CA MET A 20 1.33 -7.40 3.98
C MET A 20 0.51 -6.15 3.64
N LEU A 21 -0.47 -5.78 4.49
CA LEU A 21 -1.23 -4.54 4.31
C LEU A 21 -0.31 -3.31 4.38
N ALA A 22 0.57 -3.25 5.39
CA ALA A 22 1.54 -2.16 5.52
C ALA A 22 2.44 -2.04 4.27
N LEU A 23 2.97 -3.17 3.79
CA LEU A 23 3.76 -3.22 2.57
C LEU A 23 2.98 -2.72 1.35
N GLY A 24 1.74 -3.18 1.17
CA GLY A 24 0.88 -2.77 0.05
C GLY A 24 0.56 -1.28 0.07
N CYS A 25 0.27 -0.71 1.24
CA CYS A 25 0.05 0.72 1.41
C CYS A 25 1.27 1.55 0.98
N ASP A 26 2.48 1.13 1.37
CA ASP A 26 3.72 1.85 1.02
C ASP A 26 3.97 1.94 -0.48
N GLN A 27 3.56 0.93 -1.25
CA GLN A 27 3.76 0.92 -2.70
C GLN A 27 2.91 1.96 -3.44
N VAL A 28 1.73 2.29 -2.90
CA VAL A 28 0.75 3.14 -3.58
C VAL A 28 0.61 4.52 -2.94
N MET A 29 1.17 4.74 -1.74
CA MET A 29 0.99 5.97 -0.96
C MET A 29 1.42 7.24 -1.71
N MET A 30 2.51 7.18 -2.49
CA MET A 30 3.06 8.35 -3.21
C MET A 30 2.40 8.61 -4.58
N GLU A 31 1.58 7.68 -5.09
CA GLU A 31 0.93 7.83 -6.40
C GLU A 31 0.08 9.10 -6.52
N PRO A 32 -0.78 9.48 -5.53
CA PRO A 32 -1.68 10.61 -5.70
C PRO A 32 -0.95 11.95 -5.80
N VAL A 33 0.16 12.13 -5.08
CA VAL A 33 0.94 13.37 -5.13
C VAL A 33 1.72 13.47 -6.45
N LEU A 34 2.31 12.37 -6.91
CA LEU A 34 2.98 12.32 -8.22
C LEU A 34 1.99 12.60 -9.35
N ARG A 35 0.82 11.95 -9.34
CA ARG A 35 -0.21 12.14 -10.37
C ARG A 35 -0.75 13.58 -10.39
N ARG A 36 -0.92 14.22 -9.23
CA ARG A 36 -1.30 15.64 -9.15
C ARG A 36 -0.26 16.55 -9.80
N ALA A 37 1.02 16.21 -9.70
CA ALA A 37 2.11 16.94 -10.33
C ALA A 37 2.29 16.60 -11.83
N GLY A 38 1.44 15.76 -12.41
CA GLY A 38 1.60 15.29 -13.80
C GLY A 38 2.75 14.30 -13.99
N LEU A 39 3.22 13.69 -12.91
CA LEU A 39 4.34 12.75 -12.88
C LEU A 39 3.87 11.32 -12.60
N SER A 40 4.72 10.36 -12.94
CA SER A 40 4.64 8.95 -12.55
C SER A 40 5.88 8.54 -11.77
N ILE A 41 5.83 7.41 -11.05
CA ILE A 41 7.00 6.81 -10.39
C ILE A 41 8.16 6.52 -11.36
N SER A 42 7.87 6.38 -12.66
CA SER A 42 8.82 6.06 -13.72
C SER A 42 9.28 7.28 -14.51
N THR A 43 8.86 8.50 -14.13
CA THR A 43 9.22 9.71 -14.87
C THR A 43 10.73 9.94 -14.81
N PRO A 44 11.43 10.04 -15.95
CA PRO A 44 12.87 10.27 -15.92
C PRO A 44 13.23 11.61 -15.24
N GLY A 45 14.27 11.59 -14.41
CA GLY A 45 14.81 12.80 -13.77
C GLY A 45 14.14 13.22 -12.47
N ILE A 46 13.11 12.51 -11.99
CA ILE A 46 12.54 12.76 -10.67
C ILE A 46 13.25 11.91 -9.61
N SER A 47 13.34 12.43 -8.39
CA SER A 47 13.72 11.69 -7.20
C SER A 47 12.70 11.96 -6.12
N TYR A 48 12.27 10.91 -5.43
CA TYR A 48 11.34 10.99 -4.31
C TYR A 48 11.70 9.92 -3.29
N ALA A 49 11.36 10.19 -2.04
CA ALA A 49 11.56 9.27 -0.94
C ALA A 49 10.40 9.43 0.05
N SER A 50 10.04 8.36 0.75
CA SER A 50 9.22 8.47 1.96
C SER A 50 10.06 9.10 3.07
N ILE A 51 9.46 10.02 3.83
CA ILE A 51 10.09 10.63 5.00
C ILE A 51 9.68 9.88 6.27
N ASP A 52 8.38 9.58 6.38
CA ASP A 52 7.78 8.82 7.45
C ASP A 52 6.64 7.92 6.94
N HIS A 53 6.20 7.01 7.82
CA HIS A 53 5.00 6.20 7.63
C HIS A 53 4.36 5.96 8.99
N SER A 54 3.04 6.14 9.07
CA SER A 54 2.25 5.87 10.27
C SER A 54 0.94 5.17 9.91
N MET A 55 0.64 4.08 10.63
CA MET A 55 -0.57 3.30 10.45
C MET A 55 -1.16 2.93 11.81
N TRP A 56 -2.49 3.07 11.94
CA TRP A 56 -3.24 2.64 13.11
C TRP A 56 -4.13 1.46 12.77
N ARG A 57 -4.15 0.47 13.66
CA ARG A 57 -4.89 -0.79 13.48
C ARG A 57 -6.08 -0.78 14.43
N TYR A 58 -7.28 -0.68 13.87
CA TYR A 58 -8.52 -0.68 14.66
C TYR A 58 -9.19 -2.07 14.70
N ARG A 59 -8.94 -2.90 13.69
CA ARG A 59 -9.55 -4.22 13.53
C ARG A 59 -8.57 -5.16 12.85
N ASP A 60 -8.93 -6.44 12.89
CA ASP A 60 -8.29 -7.45 12.08
C ASP A 60 -8.68 -7.31 10.60
N ILE A 61 -7.71 -7.58 9.73
CA ILE A 61 -7.78 -7.58 8.28
C ILE A 61 -7.59 -9.00 7.75
N ASP A 62 -8.30 -9.36 6.68
CA ASP A 62 -8.05 -10.57 5.89
C ASP A 62 -7.66 -10.19 4.46
N ASN A 63 -6.42 -10.51 4.04
CA ASN A 63 -5.92 -10.13 2.72
C ASN A 63 -6.48 -10.99 1.59
N ASN A 64 -7.30 -12.01 1.91
CA ASN A 64 -8.10 -12.74 0.93
C ASN A 64 -9.34 -11.94 0.49
N GLU A 65 -9.71 -10.89 1.22
CA GLU A 65 -10.82 -10.01 0.88
C GLU A 65 -10.34 -8.72 0.19
N ARG A 66 -11.27 -8.00 -0.45
CA ARG A 66 -10.97 -6.70 -1.05
C ARG A 66 -11.09 -5.61 0.00
N HIS A 67 -10.06 -4.79 0.10
CA HIS A 67 -10.00 -3.59 0.95
C HIS A 67 -9.81 -2.35 0.10
N LEU A 68 -10.48 -1.25 0.47
CA LEU A 68 -10.45 0.03 -0.23
C LEU A 68 -9.52 1.02 0.47
#